data_AF-A0A3N0ZB58-F1
#
_entry.id   AF-A0A3N0ZB58-F1
#
_cell.length_a   1.000
_cell.length_b   1.000
_cell.length_c   1.000
_cell.angle_alpha   90.00
_cell.angle_beta   90.00
_cell.angle_gamma   90.00
#
_symmetry.space_group_name_H-M   'P 1'
#
loop_
_entity.id
_entity.type
_entity.pdbx_description
1 polymer ?
#
loop_
_entity_poly.entity_id
_entity_poly.type
_entity_poly.pdbx_seq_one_letter_code
_entity_poly.pdbx_strand_id
1 'polypeptide(L)'
;LCFVFAGEFSGVLLGDKGYACETFLMTPLTDPQTPAQQAYNHAHAKTRARIEMTVGLLKSRLQCLHHLRVSPDRACDMTVACTVLHNIASLRKQRAPRVALDVDWDNAAIFPDNRNGRLVREQYIANHFS
;
A
#
# COMPACT_ATOMS: atom_id res chain seq x y z
N LEU A 1 4.17 0.80 0.02
CA LEU A 1 5.03 -0.16 -0.70
C LEU A 1 4.14 -1.22 -1.33
N CYS A 2 3.88 -1.10 -2.63
CA CYS A 2 3.24 -2.12 -3.42
C CYS A 2 4.17 -2.34 -4.61
N PHE A 3 4.85 -3.49 -4.63
CA PHE A 3 5.77 -3.88 -5.69
C PHE A 3 4.94 -4.49 -6.82
N VAL A 4 5.04 -3.93 -8.02
CA VAL A 4 4.52 -4.55 -9.24
C VAL A 4 5.64 -5.39 -9.84
N PHE A 5 5.49 -6.72 -9.79
CA PHE A 5 6.21 -7.58 -10.73
C PHE A 5 5.60 -7.37 -12.11
N ALA A 6 6.44 -7.09 -13.10
CA ALA A 6 6.00 -6.79 -14.45
C ALA A 6 5.12 -7.91 -15.03
N GLY A 7 3.87 -7.59 -15.38
CA GLY A 7 3.05 -8.36 -16.31
C GLY A 7 2.28 -9.59 -15.81
N GLU A 8 2.48 -10.06 -14.57
CA GLU A 8 1.80 -11.29 -14.10
C GLU A 8 0.41 -11.07 -13.46
N PHE A 9 0.09 -9.84 -13.03
CA PHE A 9 -1.14 -9.56 -12.30
C PHE A 9 -1.97 -8.50 -13.03
N SER A 10 -3.22 -8.85 -13.38
CA SER A 10 -4.23 -7.87 -13.81
C SER A 10 -4.75 -7.13 -12.58
N GLY A 11 -4.25 -5.92 -12.33
CA GLY A 11 -4.64 -5.13 -11.18
C GLY A 11 -4.20 -3.67 -11.28
N VAL A 12 -4.66 -2.87 -10.32
CA VAL A 12 -4.33 -1.44 -10.18
C VAL A 12 -3.39 -1.23 -9.00
N LEU A 13 -2.42 -0.32 -9.15
CA LEU A 13 -1.53 0.02 -8.04
C LEU A 13 -2.25 0.97 -7.09
N LEU A 14 -2.21 0.68 -5.78
CA LEU A 14 -2.79 1.56 -4.77
C LEU A 14 -1.71 2.42 -4.11
N GLY A 15 -1.91 3.73 -4.16
CA GLY A 15 -1.08 4.74 -3.49
C GLY A 15 -1.78 5.30 -2.24
N ASP A 16 -0.99 5.82 -1.31
CA ASP A 16 -1.52 6.63 -0.21
C ASP A 16 -1.85 8.07 -0.68
N LYS A 17 -2.36 8.89 0.24
CA LYS A 17 -2.71 10.30 -0.03
C LYS A 17 -1.50 11.16 -0.41
N GLY A 18 -0.27 10.75 -0.09
CA GLY A 18 0.95 11.48 -0.40
C GLY A 18 1.37 11.41 -1.87
N TYR A 19 0.80 10.48 -2.65
CA TYR A 19 1.05 10.34 -4.08
C TYR A 19 -0.02 11.07 -4.91
N ALA A 20 0.37 11.50 -6.11
CA ALA A 20 -0.58 11.91 -7.13
C ALA A 20 -1.36 10.71 -7.67
N CYS A 21 -2.64 10.91 -7.98
CA CYS A 21 -3.41 9.95 -8.76
C CYS A 21 -2.90 9.95 -10.20
N GLU A 22 -2.40 8.79 -10.65
CA GLU A 22 -1.89 8.56 -12.01
C GLU A 22 -2.73 7.51 -12.72
N THR A 23 -2.54 7.36 -14.04
CA THR A 23 -3.24 6.33 -14.82
C THR A 23 -2.90 4.90 -14.38
N PHE A 24 -1.75 4.72 -13.72
CA PHE A 24 -1.29 3.45 -13.17
C PHE A 24 -1.36 3.38 -11.64
N LEU A 25 -1.65 4.49 -10.94
CA LEU A 25 -1.61 4.59 -9.48
C LEU A 25 -2.88 5.27 -8.92
N MET A 26 -3.71 4.50 -8.21
CA MET A 26 -4.96 4.96 -7.62
C MET A 26 -4.77 5.39 -6.17
N THR A 27 -5.16 6.62 -5.87
CA THR A 27 -5.12 7.20 -4.51
C THR A 27 -6.53 7.40 -3.96
N PRO A 28 -6.74 7.42 -2.64
CA PRO A 28 -8.05 7.70 -2.05
C PRO A 28 -8.56 9.09 -2.45
N LEU A 29 -9.89 9.26 -2.55
CA LEU A 29 -10.46 10.60 -2.76
C LEU A 29 -10.34 11.42 -1.47
N THR A 30 -10.00 12.69 -1.63
CA THR A 30 -9.98 13.66 -0.52
C THR A 30 -11.36 13.92 0.03
N ASP A 31 -12.37 14.01 -0.86
CA ASP A 31 -13.74 14.36 -0.50
C ASP A 31 -14.76 13.47 -1.25
N PRO A 32 -15.10 12.29 -0.70
CA PRO A 32 -16.05 11.36 -1.32
C PRO A 32 -17.51 11.80 -1.08
N GLN A 33 -18.20 12.19 -2.15
CA GLN A 33 -19.56 12.74 -2.14
C GLN A 33 -20.64 11.69 -2.43
N THR A 34 -20.30 10.60 -3.12
CA THR A 34 -21.26 9.54 -3.50
C THR A 34 -21.07 8.25 -2.70
N PRO A 35 -22.10 7.39 -2.56
CA PRO A 35 -21.97 6.08 -1.92
C PRO A 35 -20.86 5.22 -2.55
N ALA A 36 -20.77 5.20 -3.89
CA ALA A 36 -19.71 4.50 -4.61
C ALA A 36 -18.30 5.02 -4.27
N GLN A 37 -18.13 6.34 -4.15
CA GLN A 37 -16.85 6.94 -3.74
C GLN A 37 -16.49 6.60 -2.29
N GLN A 38 -17.48 6.58 -1.38
CA GLN A 38 -17.30 6.18 0.00
C GLN A 38 -16.92 4.69 0.11
N ALA A 39 -17.59 3.82 -0.65
CA ALA A 39 -17.29 2.40 -0.74
C ALA A 39 -15.86 2.16 -1.28
N TYR A 40 -15.46 2.90 -2.31
CA TYR A 40 -14.09 2.89 -2.82
C TYR A 40 -13.08 3.28 -1.74
N ASN A 41 -13.28 4.41 -1.06
CA ASN A 41 -12.36 4.86 0.00
C ASN A 41 -12.30 3.86 1.16
N HIS A 42 -13.42 3.23 1.51
CA HIS A 42 -13.47 2.19 2.53
C HIS A 42 -12.67 0.95 2.12
N ALA A 43 -12.85 0.46 0.89
CA ALA A 43 -12.09 -0.67 0.36
C ALA A 43 -10.59 -0.35 0.24
N HIS A 44 -10.25 0.87 -0.18
CA HIS A 44 -8.88 1.37 -0.26
C HIS A 44 -8.21 1.38 1.13
N ALA A 45 -8.87 1.97 2.13
CA ALA A 45 -8.41 2.02 3.51
C ALA A 45 -8.23 0.61 4.11
N LYS A 46 -9.20 -0.29 3.90
CA LYS A 46 -9.12 -1.68 4.37
C LYS A 46 -7.92 -2.42 3.77
N THR A 47 -7.65 -2.21 2.49
CA THR A 47 -6.50 -2.82 1.79
C THR A 47 -5.19 -2.26 2.33
N ARG A 48 -5.09 -0.93 2.48
CA ARG A 48 -3.90 -0.28 3.07
C ARG A 48 -3.61 -0.75 4.49
N ALA A 49 -4.62 -0.85 5.34
CA ALA A 49 -4.45 -1.34 6.71
C ALA A 49 -3.81 -2.74 6.77
N ARG A 50 -4.15 -3.62 5.81
CA ARG A 50 -3.51 -4.95 5.71
C ARG A 50 -2.05 -4.86 5.30
N ILE A 51 -1.73 -4.03 4.30
CA ILE A 51 -0.35 -3.84 3.83
C ILE A 51 0.51 -3.23 4.95
N GLU A 52 0.02 -2.18 5.59
CA GLU A 52 0.71 -1.48 6.68
C GLU A 52 0.95 -2.40 7.88
N MET A 53 -0.05 -3.19 8.27
CA MET A 53 0.12 -4.21 9.31
C MET A 53 1.20 -5.22 8.93
N THR A 54 1.21 -5.73 7.70
CA THR A 54 2.26 -6.66 7.23
C THR A 54 3.64 -6.01 7.24
N VAL A 55 3.76 -4.78 6.75
CA VAL A 55 5.03 -4.03 6.79
C VAL A 55 5.49 -3.78 8.23
N GLY A 56 4.57 -3.43 9.13
CA GLY A 56 4.85 -3.26 10.55
C GLY A 56 5.31 -4.57 11.21
N LEU A 57 4.71 -5.70 10.87
CA LEU A 57 5.15 -7.02 11.34
C LEU A 57 6.56 -7.37 10.84
N LEU A 58 6.86 -7.09 9.57
CA LEU A 58 8.18 -7.32 8.99
C LEU A 58 9.24 -6.44 9.68
N LYS A 59 8.98 -5.14 9.82
CA LYS A 59 9.86 -4.18 10.49
C LYS A 59 10.10 -4.54 11.96
N SER A 60 9.04 -4.91 12.69
CA SER A 60 9.12 -5.29 14.10
C SER A 60 9.86 -6.62 14.32
N ARG A 61 9.72 -7.58 13.39
CA ARG A 61 10.49 -8.85 13.45
C ARG A 61 11.94 -8.67 13.05
N LEU A 62 12.19 -7.90 11.99
CA LEU A 62 13.47 -7.75 11.32
C LEU A 62 13.84 -6.27 11.28
N GLN A 63 14.60 -5.85 12.29
CA GLN A 63 14.99 -4.45 12.50
C GLN A 63 15.77 -3.85 11.33
N CYS A 64 16.34 -4.66 10.44
CA CYS A 64 17.03 -4.20 9.23
C CYS A 64 16.13 -3.41 8.27
N LEU A 65 14.81 -3.46 8.42
CA LEU A 65 13.86 -2.67 7.63
C LEU A 65 13.53 -1.30 8.24
N HIS A 66 13.94 -1.04 9.49
CA HIS A 66 13.86 0.31 10.09
C HIS A 66 15.06 1.12 9.58
N HIS A 67 14.83 2.01 8.60
CA HIS A 67 15.84 2.92 8.03
C HIS A 67 16.86 2.28 7.08
N LEU A 68 16.36 1.64 6.02
CA LEU A 68 17.18 1.20 4.90
C LEU A 68 17.93 2.39 4.26
N ARG A 69 19.26 2.38 4.33
CA ARG A 69 20.17 3.32 3.66
C ARG A 69 20.91 2.63 2.52
N VAL A 70 20.16 1.94 1.66
CA VAL A 70 20.68 1.18 0.52
C VAL A 70 19.97 1.64 -0.76
N SER A 71 20.49 1.25 -1.92
CA SER A 71 19.80 1.52 -3.20
C SER A 71 18.41 0.87 -3.24
N PRO A 72 17.46 1.41 -4.03
CA PRO A 72 16.14 0.82 -4.19
C PRO A 72 16.19 -0.66 -4.55
N ASP A 73 17.05 -1.06 -5.49
CA ASP A 73 17.21 -2.47 -5.89
C ASP A 73 17.61 -3.35 -4.72
N ARG A 74 18.56 -2.88 -3.89
CA ARG A 74 18.98 -3.62 -2.71
C ARG A 74 17.91 -3.66 -1.63
N ALA A 75 17.12 -2.60 -1.49
CA ALA A 75 15.97 -2.59 -0.58
C ALA A 75 14.91 -3.61 -1.01
N CYS A 76 14.70 -3.80 -2.31
CA CYS A 76 13.83 -4.85 -2.85
C CYS A 76 14.32 -6.24 -2.43
N ASP A 77 15.59 -6.56 -2.68
CA ASP A 77 16.19 -7.85 -2.30
C ASP A 77 16.02 -8.13 -0.80
N MET A 78 16.33 -7.14 0.03
CA MET A 78 16.19 -7.25 1.48
C MET A 78 14.72 -7.48 1.89
N THR A 79 13.78 -6.80 1.24
CA THR A 79 12.34 -6.95 1.52
C THR A 79 11.85 -8.36 1.17
N VAL A 80 12.30 -8.92 0.05
CA VAL A 80 11.97 -10.30 -0.36
C VAL A 80 12.54 -11.29 0.65
N ALA A 81 13.83 -11.16 1.00
CA ALA A 81 14.46 -12.04 1.99
C ALA A 81 13.75 -11.97 3.36
N CYS A 82 13.39 -10.78 3.81
CA CYS A 82 12.65 -10.58 5.06
C CYS A 82 11.27 -11.25 5.03
N THR A 83 10.56 -11.19 3.90
CA THR A 83 9.27 -11.84 3.71
C THR A 83 9.40 -13.37 3.79
N VAL A 84 10.41 -13.95 3.12
CA VAL A 84 10.66 -15.39 3.17
C VAL A 84 10.98 -15.85 4.60
N LEU A 85 11.85 -15.13 5.30
CA LEU A 85 12.19 -15.44 6.70
C LEU A 85 10.98 -15.31 7.63
N HIS A 86 10.13 -14.31 7.42
CA HIS A 86 8.88 -14.15 8.15
C HIS A 86 7.95 -15.35 7.93
N ASN A 87 7.79 -15.82 6.69
CA ASN A 87 6.96 -16.97 6.38
C ASN A 87 7.46 -18.25 7.07
N ILE A 88 8.78 -18.49 7.04
CA ILE A 88 9.39 -19.62 7.75
C ILE A 88 9.13 -19.54 9.26
N ALA A 89 9.27 -18.34 9.85
CA ALA A 89 8.99 -18.13 11.28
C ALA A 89 7.52 -18.40 11.63
N SER A 90 6.59 -17.96 10.77
CA SER A 90 5.15 -18.19 10.93
C SER A 90 4.78 -19.68 10.81
N LEU A 91 5.36 -20.41 9.84
CA LEU A 91 5.19 -21.86 9.71
C LEU A 91 5.70 -22.62 10.94
N ARG A 92 6.80 -22.14 11.54
CA ARG A 92 7.36 -22.67 12.79
C ARG A 92 6.58 -22.24 14.04
N LYS A 93 5.46 -21.52 13.89
CA LYS A 93 4.63 -20.99 14.99
C LYS A 93 5.42 -20.17 16.00
N GLN A 94 6.45 -19.46 15.54
CA GLN A 94 7.18 -18.54 16.39
C GLN A 94 6.26 -17.38 16.81
N ARG A 95 6.46 -16.88 18.03
CA ARG A 95 5.69 -15.74 18.55
C ARG A 95 5.71 -14.57 17.55
N ALA A 96 4.54 -14.02 17.25
CA ALA A 96 4.42 -12.84 16.41
C ALA A 96 4.98 -11.61 17.15
N PRO A 97 5.70 -10.72 16.45
CA PRO A 97 6.15 -9.47 17.04
C PRO A 97 4.94 -8.57 17.34
N ARG A 98 5.07 -7.72 18.36
CA ARG A 98 4.06 -6.68 18.64
C ARG A 98 4.30 -5.52 17.68
N VAL A 99 3.24 -5.08 17.00
CA VAL A 99 3.26 -3.91 16.12
C VAL A 99 2.56 -2.80 16.86
N ALA A 100 3.26 -1.70 17.13
CA ALA A 100 2.61 -0.46 17.50
C ALA A 100 1.86 0.05 16.25
N LEU A 101 0.57 0.37 16.41
CA LEU A 101 -0.19 1.02 15.36
C LEU A 101 0.32 2.46 15.25
N ASP A 102 1.36 2.69 14.43
CA ASP A 102 1.68 4.05 14.00
C ASP A 102 0.62 4.45 12.97
N VAL A 103 -0.42 5.13 13.47
CA VAL A 103 -1.50 5.67 12.66
C VAL A 103 -1.18 7.14 12.40
N ASP A 104 -0.23 7.39 11.51
CA ASP A 104 -0.19 8.70 10.85
C ASP A 104 -0.76 8.54 9.45
N TRP A 105 -2.05 8.86 9.33
CA TRP A 105 -2.82 8.73 8.09
C TRP A 105 -2.84 10.03 7.28
N ASP A 106 -2.28 11.11 7.81
CA ASP A 106 -2.36 12.45 7.24
C ASP A 106 -1.07 12.84 6.52
N ASN A 107 -0.64 11.96 5.60
CA ASN A 107 0.29 12.38 4.57
C ASN A 107 -0.42 13.38 3.66
N ALA A 108 -0.08 14.66 3.79
CA ALA A 108 -0.50 15.68 2.84
C ALA A 108 -0.08 15.26 1.43
N ALA A 109 -0.95 15.48 0.45
CA ALA A 109 -0.61 15.24 -0.95
C ALA A 109 0.62 16.07 -1.33
N ILE A 110 1.73 15.40 -1.62
CA ILE A 110 3.00 16.06 -1.98
C ILE A 110 2.96 16.45 -3.47
N PHE A 111 2.22 15.69 -4.27
CA PHE A 111 2.13 15.85 -5.72
C PHE A 111 0.69 16.09 -6.17
N PRO A 112 0.44 17.02 -7.10
CA PRO A 112 -0.90 17.25 -7.64
C PRO A 112 -1.33 16.10 -8.55
N ASP A 113 -2.60 15.71 -8.47
CA ASP A 113 -3.20 14.66 -9.30
C ASP A 113 -3.07 14.95 -10.81
N ASN A 114 -2.73 13.91 -11.58
CA ASN A 114 -2.82 13.94 -13.04
C ASN A 114 -4.30 13.91 -13.46
N ARG A 115 -4.69 14.77 -14.41
CA ARG A 115 -6.06 14.82 -14.95
C ARG A 115 -6.50 13.48 -15.52
N ASN A 116 -5.61 12.76 -16.22
CA ASN A 116 -5.91 11.44 -16.77
C ASN A 116 -6.03 10.39 -15.66
N GLY A 117 -5.21 10.48 -14.61
CA GLY A 117 -5.32 9.60 -13.44
C GLY A 117 -6.66 9.72 -12.73
N ARG A 118 -7.17 10.95 -12.57
CA ARG A 118 -8.51 11.19 -11.99
C ARG A 118 -9.62 10.53 -12.80
N LEU A 119 -9.60 10.69 -14.12
CA LEU A 119 -10.61 10.07 -15.00
C LEU A 119 -10.57 8.54 -14.93
N VAL A 120 -9.37 7.94 -14.91
CA VAL A 120 -9.22 6.49 -14.76
C VAL A 120 -9.78 6.01 -13.41
N ARG A 121 -9.51 6.74 -12.33
CA ARG A 121 -10.06 6.44 -11.00
C ARG A 121 -11.60 6.56 -10.98
N GLU A 122 -12.15 7.64 -11.53
CA GLU A 122 -13.60 7.84 -11.59
C GLU A 122 -14.31 6.74 -12.38
N GLN A 123 -13.76 6.38 -13.55
CA GLN A 123 -14.28 5.28 -14.36
C GLN A 123 -14.17 3.94 -13.63
N TYR A 124 -13.07 3.68 -12.93
CA TYR A 124 -12.91 2.48 -12.11
C TYR A 124 -13.95 2.42 -10.99
N ILE A 125 -14.21 3.54 -10.31
CA ILE A 125 -15.22 3.62 -9.25
C ILE A 125 -16.60 3.31 -9.81
N ALA A 126 -16.97 3.93 -10.93
CA ALA A 126 -18.26 3.71 -11.57
C ALA A 126 -18.46 2.25 -12.03
N ASN A 127 -17.39 1.56 -12.44
CA ASN A 127 -17.46 0.19 -12.92
C ASN A 127 -17.48 -0.88 -11.80
N HIS A 128 -16.91 -0.56 -10.63
CA HIS A 128 -16.64 -1.56 -9.59
C HIS A 128 -17.31 -1.28 -8.24
N PHE A 129 -17.88 -0.09 -8.03
CA PHE A 129 -18.51 0.29 -6.76
C PHE A 129 -19.91 0.88 -7.02
N SER A 130 -20.90 0.41 -6.26
CA SER A 130 -22.30 0.84 -6.29
C SER A 130 -22.69 1.54 -5.00
#